data_AF-A0ABD5G764-F1
#
_entry.id   AF-A0ABD5G764-F1
#
_cell.length_a   1.000
_cell.length_b   1.000
_cell.length_c   1.000
_cell.angle_alpha   90.00
_cell.angle_beta   90.00
_cell.angle_gamma   90.00
#
_symmetry.space_group_name_H-M   'P 1'
#
loop_
_entity.id
_entity.type
_entity.pdbx_description
1 polymer ?
#
loop_
_entity_poly.entity_id
_entity_poly.type
_entity_poly.pdbx_seq_one_letter_code
_entity_poly.pdbx_strand_id
1 'polypeptide(L)' 'MNKRQIHARLIEQGLSFRQFALKKGYEPRTVTQTVERWAESAELPNGRIAFSIMRDLSQLLGTELIPGLLTHPFAKVS' A
#
# COMPACT_ATOMS: atom_id res chain seq x y z
N MET A 1 5.68 8.40 4.24
CA MET A 1 6.43 8.10 3.00
C MET A 1 5.54 8.39 1.81
N ASN A 2 5.93 9.31 0.93
CA ASN A 2 5.13 9.68 -0.26
C ASN A 2 5.20 8.65 -1.39
N LYS A 3 4.36 8.83 -2.41
CA LYS A 3 4.31 7.96 -3.60
C LYS A 3 5.67 7.77 -4.28
N ARG A 4 6.48 8.82 -4.41
CA ARG A 4 7.80 8.74 -5.09
C ARG A 4 8.76 7.86 -4.30
N GLN A 5 8.78 8.02 -2.98
CA GLN A 5 9.58 7.19 -2.08
C GLN A 5 9.10 5.73 -2.07
N ILE A 6 7.79 5.49 -2.04
CA ILE A 6 7.22 4.14 -2.21
C ILE A 6 7.67 3.52 -3.53
N HIS A 7 7.61 4.29 -4.62
CA HIS A 7 8.03 3.80 -5.93
C HIS A 7 9.53 3.44 -5.97
N ALA A 8 10.39 4.28 -5.39
CA ALA A 8 11.82 4.01 -5.30
C ALA A 8 12.10 2.72 -4.52
N ARG A 9 11.44 2.52 -3.37
CA ARG A 9 11.55 1.28 -2.59
C ARG A 9 11.07 0.04 -3.34
N LEU A 10 9.99 0.16 -4.13
CA LEU A 10 9.56 -0.93 -5.01
C LEU A 10 10.61 -1.25 -6.07
N ILE A 11 11.20 -0.23 -6.69
CA ILE A 11 12.25 -0.40 -7.72
C ILE A 11 13.48 -1.10 -7.15
N GLU A 12 13.89 -0.75 -5.92
CA GLU A 12 14.98 -1.43 -5.22
C GLU A 12 14.72 -2.93 -5.01
N GLN A 13 13.45 -3.34 -4.93
CA GLN A 13 13.02 -4.74 -4.86
C GLN A 13 12.75 -5.36 -6.26
N GLY A 14 13.09 -4.65 -7.35
CA GLY A 14 12.84 -5.11 -8.72
C GLY A 14 11.36 -5.08 -9.13
N LEU A 15 10.54 -4.28 -8.43
CA LEU A 15 9.10 -4.16 -8.65
C LEU A 15 8.72 -2.74 -9.08
N SER A 16 7.55 -2.65 -9.69
CA SER A 16 6.82 -1.40 -9.96
C SER A 16 5.42 -1.49 -9.36
N PHE A 17 4.69 -0.37 -9.28
CA PHE A 17 3.28 -0.41 -8.85
C PHE A 17 2.44 -1.37 -9.67
N ARG A 18 2.68 -1.45 -10.99
CA ARG A 18 1.99 -2.39 -11.86
C ARG A 18 2.32 -3.84 -11.50
N GLN A 19 3.60 -4.19 -11.35
CA GLN A 19 3.99 -5.56 -11.01
C GLN A 19 3.48 -5.96 -9.62
N PHE A 20 3.56 -5.05 -8.65
CA PHE A 20 2.95 -5.23 -7.32
C PHE A 20 1.44 -5.51 -7.44
N ALA A 21 0.72 -4.67 -8.18
CA ALA A 21 -0.73 -4.80 -8.37
C ALA A 21 -1.08 -6.17 -8.95
N LEU A 22 -0.43 -6.55 -10.06
CA LEU A 22 -0.68 -7.82 -10.73
C LEU A 22 -0.34 -9.02 -9.82
N LYS A 23 0.77 -8.96 -9.07
CA LYS A 23 1.17 -10.03 -8.14
C LYS A 23 0.17 -10.23 -7.00
N LYS A 24 -0.52 -9.17 -6.58
CA LYS A 24 -1.53 -9.19 -5.50
C LYS A 24 -2.97 -9.29 -6.00
N GLY A 25 -3.20 -9.30 -7.32
CA GLY A 25 -4.54 -9.36 -7.91
C GLY A 25 -5.30 -8.04 -7.88
N TYR A 26 -4.61 -6.90 -7.72
CA TYR A 26 -5.20 -5.57 -7.79
C TYR A 26 -5.16 -5.01 -9.20
N GLU A 27 -6.08 -4.10 -9.50
CA GLU A 27 -6.04 -3.30 -10.71
C GLU A 27 -4.95 -2.19 -10.56
N PRO A 28 -4.01 -2.03 -11.52
CA PRO A 28 -2.88 -1.11 -11.38
C PRO A 28 -3.23 0.37 -11.15
N ARG A 29 -4.29 0.87 -11.79
CA ARG A 29 -4.75 2.26 -11.60
C ARG A 29 -5.31 2.46 -10.19
N THR A 30 -6.01 1.47 -9.64
CA THR A 30 -6.53 1.45 -8.27
C THR A 30 -5.40 1.52 -7.25
N VAL A 31 -4.31 0.75 -7.44
CA VAL A 31 -3.11 0.87 -6.61
C VAL A 31 -2.53 2.27 -6.68
N THR A 32 -2.34 2.80 -7.89
CA THR A 32 -1.72 4.12 -8.08
C THR A 32 -2.55 5.23 -7.42
N GLN A 33 -3.87 5.22 -7.60
CA GLN A 33 -4.78 6.21 -6.98
C GLN A 33 -4.85 6.05 -5.46
N THR A 34 -4.83 4.82 -4.96
CA THR A 34 -4.82 4.56 -3.52
C THR A 34 -3.54 5.11 -2.89
N VAL A 35 -2.39 4.83 -3.49
CA VAL A 35 -1.11 5.34 -3.00
C VAL A 35 -1.06 6.87 -3.10
N GLU A 36 -1.51 7.47 -4.20
CA GLU A 36 -1.60 8.94 -4.33
C GLU A 36 -2.43 9.57 -3.21
N ARG A 37 -3.57 8.96 -2.88
CA ARG A 37 -4.51 9.49 -1.90
C ARG A 37 -4.07 9.28 -0.46
N TRP A 38 -3.49 8.13 -0.14
CA TRP A 38 -3.30 7.69 1.25
C TRP A 38 -1.85 7.62 1.70
N ALA A 39 -0.87 7.71 0.78
CA ALA A 39 0.52 7.84 1.20
C ALA A 39 0.67 9.12 2.04
N GLU A 40 1.30 9.00 3.21
CA GLU A 40 1.47 10.10 4.18
C GLU A 40 0.19 10.58 4.89
N SER A 41 -0.95 9.91 4.65
CA SER A 41 -2.15 10.14 5.43
C SER A 41 -1.91 9.77 6.90
N ALA A 42 -2.42 10.60 7.81
CA ALA A 42 -2.54 10.26 9.23
C ALA A 42 -3.79 9.41 9.50
N GLU A 43 -4.74 9.39 8.56
CA GLU A 43 -5.98 8.63 8.66
C GLU A 43 -5.89 7.31 7.90
N LEU A 44 -6.62 6.31 8.41
CA LEU A 44 -6.72 4.99 7.79
C LEU A 44 -7.64 5.03 6.56
N PRO A 45 -7.38 4.17 5.55
CA PRO A 45 -8.26 4.08 4.39
C PRO A 45 -9.67 3.58 4.75
N ASN A 46 -10.69 4.33 4.33
CA ASN A 46 -12.10 4.04 4.64
C ASN A 46 -12.72 2.90 3.79
N GLY A 47 -11.93 2.18 2.99
CA GLY A 47 -12.43 1.14 2.08
C GLY A 47 -11.55 -0.12 2.09
N ARG A 48 -12.16 -1.29 2.02
CA ARG A 48 -11.48 -2.60 2.11
C ARG A 48 -10.32 -2.72 1.11
N ILE A 49 -10.54 -2.36 -0.16
CA ILE A 49 -9.50 -2.45 -1.20
C ILE A 49 -8.34 -1.49 -0.89
N ALA A 50 -8.64 -0.23 -0.58
CA ALA A 50 -7.62 0.76 -0.26
C ALA A 50 -6.81 0.37 0.97
N PHE A 51 -7.48 -0.15 2.00
CA PHE A 51 -6.86 -0.67 3.22
C PHE A 51 -5.92 -1.83 2.89
N SER A 52 -6.41 -2.84 2.15
CA SER A 52 -5.60 -4.00 1.77
C SER A 52 -4.39 -3.62 0.92
N ILE A 53 -4.53 -2.70 -0.03
CA ILE A 53 -3.41 -2.21 -0.84
C ILE A 53 -2.33 -1.56 0.04
N MET A 54 -2.72 -0.63 0.92
CA MET A 54 -1.76 0.06 1.79
C MET A 54 -1.12 -0.90 2.79
N ARG A 55 -1.88 -1.88 3.32
CA ARG A 55 -1.38 -2.90 4.24
C ARG A 55 -0.35 -3.79 3.55
N ASP A 56 -0.69 -4.30 2.37
CA ASP A 56 0.17 -5.21 1.61
C ASP A 56 1.45 -4.50 1.16
N LEU A 57 1.38 -3.22 0.78
CA LEU A 57 2.57 -2.40 0.52
C LEU A 57 3.40 -2.21 1.79
N SER A 58 2.78 -1.92 2.92
CA SER A 58 3.50 -1.74 4.19
C SER A 58 4.26 -3.00 4.61
N GLN A 59 3.63 -4.16 4.45
CA GLN A 59 4.25 -5.47 4.70
C GLN A 59 5.40 -5.75 3.72
N LEU A 60 5.19 -5.50 2.43
CA LEU A 60 6.21 -5.72 1.40
C LEU A 60 7.45 -4.85 1.60
N LEU A 61 7.25 -3.60 2.00
CA LEU A 61 8.33 -2.64 2.21
C LEU A 61 8.94 -2.73 3.62
N GLY A 62 8.39 -3.58 4.49
CA GLY A 62 8.80 -3.73 5.88
C GLY A 62 8.65 -2.44 6.71
N THR A 63 7.82 -1.50 6.24
CA THR A 63 7.62 -0.18 6.86
C THR A 63 6.15 0.17 6.84
N GLU A 64 5.61 0.57 7.98
CA GLU A 64 4.21 1.01 8.06
C GLU A 64 4.03 2.36 7.33
N LEU A 65 3.21 2.36 6.26
CA LEU A 65 2.99 3.55 5.43
C LEU A 65 1.98 4.54 6.03
N ILE A 66 1.06 4.04 6.84
CA ILE A 66 0.01 4.79 7.54
C ILE A 66 -0.01 4.30 8.99
N PRO A 67 0.12 5.17 10.00
CA PRO A 67 0.13 4.75 11.39
C PRO A 67 -1.10 3.91 11.77
N GLY A 68 -0.87 2.79 12.45
CA GLY A 68 -1.95 1.92 12.94
C GLY A 68 -2.58 1.01 11.89
N LEU A 69 -2.08 1.02 10.66
CA LEU A 69 -2.59 0.19 9.58
C LEU A 69 -2.36 -1.30 9.83
N LEU A 70 -1.20 -1.67 10.37
CA LEU A 70 -0.84 -3.07 10.63
C LEU A 70 -1.44 -3.61 11.94
N THR A 71 -1.80 -2.73 12.87
CA THR A 71 -2.39 -3.10 14.17
C THR A 71 -3.92 -3.11 14.16
N HIS A 72 -4.54 -2.53 13.12
CA HIS A 72 -6.00 -2.45 12.99
C HIS A 72 -6.66 -3.85 12.98
N PRO A 73 -7.84 -4.04 13.60
CA PRO A 73 -8.53 -5.34 13.61
C PRO A 73 -8.75 -5.95 12.22
N PHE A 74 -9.04 -5.11 11.21
CA PHE A 74 -9.19 -5.56 9.83
C PHE A 74 -7.89 -6.07 9.18
N ALA A 75 -6.71 -5.76 9.73
CA ALA A 75 -5.45 -6.31 9.23
C ALA A 75 -5.32 -7.82 9.49
N LYS A 76 -6.00 -8.34 10.52
CA LYS A 76 -5.93 -9.75 10.96
C LYS A 76 -6.91 -10.68 10.26
N VAL A 77 -7.89 -10.11 9.55
CA VAL A 77 -8.88 -10.87 8.79
C VAL A 77 -8.28 -11.13 7.41
N SER A 78 -7.74 -12.33 7.19
CA SER A 78 -7.24 -12.81 5.90
C SER A 78 -8.11 -13.94 5.40
#